data_AF-A0A838CVV5-F1
#
_entry.id   AF-A0A838CVV5-F1
#
_cell.length_a   1.000
_cell.length_b   1.000
_cell.length_c   1.000
_cell.angle_alpha   90.00
_cell.angle_beta   90.00
_cell.angle_gamma   90.00
#
_symmetry.space_group_name_H-M   'P 1'
#
loop_
_entity.id
_entity.type
_entity.pdbx_description
1 polymer ?
#
loop_
_entity_poly.entity_id
_entity_poly.type
_entity_poly.pdbx_seq_one_letter_code
_entity_poly.pdbx_strand_id
1 'polypeptide(L)'
;MRWYITVFSTLIFLMAACSNGSHEVKASEVTWGTLKIHNDGMLVKDIDLLENKEVLTAVIDIYNDADIQSVEENDQAHVSIDPISTDESLLEKHSASHFSIDVESTGNHYYIGYKGHDIFKVIASGDEFKELPSEYFIESRALKEIIIDNG
;
A
#
# COMPACT_ATOMS: atom_id res chain seq x y z
N MET A 1 -22.92 48.06 14.22
CA MET A 1 -22.20 46.83 14.63
C MET A 1 -23.16 45.66 14.57
N ARG A 2 -23.06 44.84 13.53
CA ARG A 2 -23.75 43.55 13.41
C ARG A 2 -22.67 42.53 13.05
N TRP A 3 -22.45 41.60 13.97
CA TRP A 3 -21.50 40.50 13.83
C TRP A 3 -22.13 39.43 12.96
N TYR A 4 -21.48 39.05 11.86
CA TYR A 4 -21.79 37.83 11.13
C TYR A 4 -20.73 36.80 11.51
N ILE A 5 -21.10 35.89 12.39
CA ILE A 5 -20.37 34.63 12.61
C ILE A 5 -20.86 33.71 11.49
N THR A 6 -20.09 33.61 10.42
CA THR A 6 -20.31 32.59 9.39
C THR A 6 -19.68 31.31 9.90
N VAL A 7 -20.53 30.42 10.39
CA VAL A 7 -20.18 29.03 10.74
C VAL A 7 -19.81 28.33 9.43
N PHE A 8 -18.53 28.07 9.23
CA PHE A 8 -18.05 27.21 8.15
C PHE A 8 -18.30 25.76 8.60
N SER A 9 -19.48 25.23 8.26
CA SER A 9 -19.82 23.83 8.47
C SER A 9 -18.86 22.97 7.68
N THR A 10 -17.98 22.27 8.39
CA THR A 10 -17.14 21.19 7.87
C THR A 10 -18.06 20.11 7.30
N LEU A 11 -18.19 20.09 5.98
CA LEU A 11 -18.90 19.08 5.23
C LEU A 11 -18.06 17.81 5.24
N ILE A 12 -18.29 16.93 6.21
CA ILE A 12 -17.70 15.59 6.24
C ILE A 12 -18.44 14.79 5.16
N PHE A 13 -17.80 14.65 3.99
CA PHE A 13 -18.19 13.63 3.01
C PHE A 13 -17.80 12.28 3.59
N LEU A 14 -18.75 11.63 4.27
CA LEU A 14 -18.72 10.18 4.49
C LEU A 14 -18.98 9.54 3.12
N MET A 15 -17.92 9.37 2.33
CA MET A 15 -17.96 8.40 1.24
C MET A 15 -18.03 7.03 1.91
N ALA A 16 -19.23 6.44 1.94
CA ALA A 16 -19.37 5.03 2.19
C ALA A 16 -18.70 4.30 1.02
N ALA A 17 -17.42 3.95 1.18
CA ALA A 17 -16.72 3.08 0.27
C ALA A 17 -17.35 1.68 0.40
N CYS A 18 -18.19 1.32 -0.58
CA CYS A 18 -18.50 -0.08 -0.83
C CYS A 18 -17.21 -0.73 -1.36
N SER A 19 -16.36 -1.25 -0.47
CA SER A 19 -15.19 -2.03 -0.87
C SER A 19 -15.63 -3.45 -1.23
N ASN A 20 -15.93 -3.65 -2.51
CA ASN A 20 -15.89 -4.99 -3.07
C ASN A 20 -14.44 -5.25 -3.50
N GLY A 21 -13.59 -5.74 -2.58
CA GLY A 21 -12.32 -6.36 -3.00
C GLY A 21 -11.12 -6.30 -2.05
N SER A 22 -11.01 -5.35 -1.12
CA SER A 22 -9.88 -5.32 -0.18
C SER A 22 -10.17 -6.16 1.05
N HIS A 23 -9.24 -7.04 1.37
CA HIS A 23 -9.13 -7.62 2.71
C HIS A 23 -8.57 -6.53 3.63
N GLU A 24 -9.40 -6.05 4.56
CA GLU A 24 -9.04 -5.05 5.57
C GLU A 24 -7.88 -5.59 6.42
N VAL A 25 -6.81 -4.81 6.56
CA VAL A 25 -5.69 -5.13 7.43
C VAL A 25 -5.78 -4.30 8.70
N LYS A 26 -5.58 -4.93 9.86
CA LYS A 26 -5.51 -4.20 11.14
C LYS A 26 -4.07 -4.11 11.61
N ALA A 27 -3.60 -2.90 11.87
CA ALA A 27 -2.23 -2.67 12.35
C ALA A 27 -1.90 -3.43 13.65
N SER A 28 -2.89 -3.69 14.50
CA SER A 28 -2.74 -4.46 15.74
C SER A 28 -2.51 -5.96 15.53
N GLU A 29 -2.82 -6.48 14.34
CA GLU A 29 -2.70 -7.90 13.98
C GLU A 29 -1.43 -8.16 13.15
N VAL A 30 -0.67 -7.11 12.82
CA VAL A 30 0.60 -7.20 12.11
C VAL A 30 1.67 -7.77 13.05
N THR A 31 2.30 -8.86 12.65
CA THR A 31 3.35 -9.56 13.43
C THR A 31 4.74 -9.44 12.83
N TRP A 32 4.83 -8.97 11.59
CA TRP A 32 6.06 -8.55 10.97
C TRP A 32 5.76 -7.53 9.87
N GLY A 33 6.64 -6.56 9.68
CA GLY A 33 6.57 -5.70 8.51
C GLY A 33 7.81 -4.86 8.27
N THR A 34 8.10 -4.58 7.01
CA THR A 34 9.22 -3.72 6.58
C THR A 34 8.78 -2.74 5.50
N LEU A 35 9.37 -1.55 5.54
CA LEU A 35 9.43 -0.62 4.41
C LEU A 35 10.86 -0.61 3.89
N LYS A 36 11.05 -1.10 2.67
CA LYS A 36 12.33 -1.00 1.95
C LYS A 36 12.28 0.13 0.94
N ILE A 37 13.21 1.07 1.08
CA ILE A 37 13.30 2.24 0.21
C ILE A 37 14.52 2.11 -0.67
N HIS A 38 14.27 2.19 -1.96
CA HIS A 38 15.31 2.19 -2.98
C HIS A 38 15.43 3.59 -3.59
N ASN A 39 16.65 3.93 -3.99
CA ASN A 39 16.99 5.14 -4.69
C ASN A 39 17.91 4.75 -5.85
N ASP A 40 17.46 4.98 -7.09
CA ASP A 40 18.16 4.62 -8.32
C ASP A 40 18.58 3.14 -8.35
N GLY A 41 17.68 2.26 -7.90
CA GLY A 41 17.90 0.80 -7.84
C GLY A 41 18.67 0.31 -6.62
N MET A 42 19.23 1.22 -5.82
CA MET A 42 20.00 0.87 -4.63
C MET A 42 19.14 0.94 -3.38
N LEU A 43 19.17 -0.11 -2.55
CA LEU A 43 18.54 -0.08 -1.22
C LEU A 43 19.25 0.96 -0.36
N VAL A 44 18.52 2.00 0.07
CA VAL A 44 19.07 3.07 0.92
C VAL A 44 18.58 2.98 2.36
N LYS A 45 17.38 2.43 2.58
CA LYS A 45 16.79 2.25 3.92
C LYS A 45 15.95 0.98 3.99
N ASP A 46 15.98 0.37 5.16
CA ASP A 46 15.19 -0.80 5.55
C ASP A 46 14.62 -0.48 6.94
N ILE A 47 13.31 -0.21 7.00
CA ILE A 47 12.64 0.28 8.20
C ILE A 47 11.76 -0.85 8.74
N ASP A 48 12.01 -1.27 9.97
CA ASP A 48 11.12 -2.18 10.69
C ASP A 48 9.84 -1.41 11.09
N LEU A 49 8.70 -1.86 10.56
CA LEU A 49 7.41 -1.22 10.78
C LEU A 49 6.87 -1.45 12.21
N LEU A 50 7.27 -2.53 12.89
CA LEU A 50 6.88 -2.76 14.27
C LEU A 50 7.62 -1.83 15.24
N GLU A 51 8.85 -1.45 14.91
CA GLU A 51 9.60 -0.42 15.63
C GLU A 51 9.14 1.00 15.28
N ASN A 52 8.54 1.19 14.09
CA ASN A 52 8.00 2.47 13.62
C ASN A 52 6.47 2.45 13.46
N LYS A 53 5.77 2.42 14.61
CA LYS A 53 4.30 2.29 14.67
C LYS A 53 3.53 3.40 13.97
N GLU A 54 4.10 4.60 13.89
CA GLU A 54 3.48 5.73 13.17
C GLU A 54 3.41 5.42 11.67
N VAL A 55 4.53 4.99 11.08
CA VAL A 55 4.58 4.58 9.67
C VAL A 55 3.70 3.36 9.43
N LEU A 56 3.77 2.34 10.29
CA LEU A 56 2.91 1.15 10.16
C LEU A 56 1.42 1.52 10.12
N THR A 57 0.96 2.31 11.08
CA THR A 57 -0.46 2.71 11.18
C THR A 57 -0.86 3.49 9.94
N ALA A 58 -0.04 4.47 9.51
CA ALA A 58 -0.31 5.27 8.32
C ALA A 58 -0.40 4.39 7.06
N VAL A 59 0.53 3.45 6.86
CA VAL A 59 0.53 2.54 5.72
C VAL A 59 -0.74 1.70 5.68
N ILE A 60 -1.13 1.12 6.82
CA ILE A 60 -2.34 0.30 6.92
C ILE A 60 -3.60 1.12 6.66
N ASP A 61 -3.72 2.29 7.30
CA ASP A 61 -4.89 3.17 7.12
C ASP A 61 -5.02 3.59 5.66
N ILE A 62 -3.92 4.04 5.03
CA ILE A 62 -3.92 4.45 3.63
C ILE A 62 -4.24 3.26 2.70
N TYR A 63 -3.69 2.07 2.96
CA TYR A 63 -3.97 0.88 2.17
C TYR A 63 -5.46 0.50 2.23
N ASN A 64 -6.05 0.52 3.43
CA ASN A 64 -7.47 0.19 3.61
C ASN A 64 -8.40 1.21 2.95
N ASP A 65 -8.00 2.48 2.91
CA ASP A 65 -8.75 3.57 2.28
C ASP A 65 -8.48 3.72 0.76
N ALA A 66 -7.49 3.00 0.21
CA ALA A 66 -7.08 3.17 -1.18
C ALA A 66 -8.13 2.64 -2.18
N ASP A 67 -8.23 3.33 -3.32
CA ASP A 67 -9.08 2.88 -4.42
C ASP A 67 -8.42 1.70 -5.14
N ILE A 68 -9.11 0.57 -5.16
CA ILE A 68 -8.61 -0.67 -5.78
C ILE A 68 -8.93 -0.63 -7.27
N GLN A 69 -7.88 -0.58 -8.06
CA GLN A 69 -7.94 -0.78 -9.49
C GLN A 69 -7.77 -2.28 -9.77
N SER A 70 -8.88 -2.98 -10.04
CA SER A 70 -8.84 -4.39 -10.43
C SER A 70 -8.10 -4.58 -11.76
N VAL A 71 -7.31 -5.65 -11.88
CA VAL A 71 -6.75 -6.09 -13.18
C VAL A 71 -7.80 -6.94 -13.89
N GLU A 72 -8.03 -6.65 -15.18
CA GLU A 72 -8.82 -7.51 -16.07
C GLU A 72 -8.26 -8.95 -16.06
N GLU A 73 -9.16 -9.93 -15.94
CA GLU A 73 -8.88 -11.34 -16.15
C GLU A 73 -8.16 -11.53 -17.49
N ASN A 74 -6.85 -11.80 -17.48
CA ASN A 74 -6.15 -12.24 -18.67
C ASN A 74 -5.61 -13.65 -18.41
N ASP A 75 -6.19 -14.61 -19.14
CA ASP A 75 -6.17 -16.07 -19.00
C ASP A 75 -4.80 -16.78 -19.05
N GLN A 76 -3.68 -16.13 -18.75
CA GLN A 76 -2.37 -16.78 -18.79
C GLN A 76 -1.51 -16.41 -17.58
N ALA A 77 -1.45 -17.37 -16.66
CA ALA A 77 -0.64 -17.39 -15.46
C ALA A 77 0.85 -17.13 -15.77
N HIS A 78 1.26 -15.88 -15.64
CA HIS A 78 2.61 -15.52 -15.22
C HIS A 78 2.48 -14.51 -14.09
N VAL A 79 2.30 -15.03 -12.86
CA VAL A 79 2.48 -14.24 -11.65
C VAL A 79 3.97 -13.91 -11.56
N SER A 80 4.37 -12.78 -12.14
CA SER A 80 5.64 -12.17 -11.78
C SER A 80 5.44 -11.63 -10.36
N ILE A 81 6.00 -12.34 -9.39
CA ILE A 81 5.96 -11.98 -7.96
C ILE A 81 6.77 -10.70 -7.71
N ASP A 82 7.59 -10.28 -8.68
CA ASP A 82 8.28 -9.01 -8.62
C ASP A 82 7.31 -7.88 -8.97
N PRO A 83 7.10 -6.91 -8.07
CA PRO A 83 6.24 -5.77 -8.38
C PRO A 83 6.84 -4.91 -9.51
N ILE A 84 8.16 -4.96 -9.66
CA ILE A 84 9.02 -4.10 -10.47
C ILE A 84 10.32 -4.86 -10.70
N SER A 85 10.65 -5.15 -11.95
CA SER A 85 11.97 -5.66 -12.28
C SER A 85 13.01 -4.57 -12.04
N THR A 86 14.02 -4.85 -11.20
CA THR A 86 15.19 -3.98 -10.98
C THR A 86 16.34 -4.26 -11.93
N ASP A 87 16.16 -5.19 -12.87
CA ASP A 87 17.21 -5.61 -13.81
C ASP A 87 17.45 -4.59 -14.93
N GLU A 88 16.57 -3.58 -15.05
CA GLU A 88 16.66 -2.47 -16.00
C GLU A 88 16.77 -1.11 -15.27
N SER A 89 17.11 -0.05 -16.03
CA SER A 89 17.12 1.32 -15.48
C SER A 89 15.73 1.71 -15.00
N LEU A 90 15.61 2.08 -13.72
CA LEU A 90 14.35 2.48 -13.13
C LEU A 90 13.79 3.74 -13.83
N LEU A 91 12.50 3.72 -14.11
CA LEU A 91 11.78 4.89 -14.65
C LEU A 91 11.71 6.03 -13.62
N GLU A 92 11.67 5.70 -12.33
CA GLU A 92 11.68 6.67 -11.25
C GLU A 92 12.72 6.33 -10.19
N LYS A 93 13.28 7.39 -9.59
CA LYS A 93 14.27 7.30 -8.52
C LYS A 93 13.86 6.32 -7.42
N HIS A 94 12.61 6.37 -6.97
CA HIS A 94 12.10 5.57 -5.85
C HIS A 94 11.29 4.34 -6.27
N SER A 95 11.16 4.01 -7.56
CA SER A 95 10.21 2.99 -8.02
C SER A 95 10.42 1.64 -7.33
N ALA A 96 11.64 1.15 -7.14
CA ALA A 96 11.87 -0.16 -6.49
C ALA A 96 11.49 -0.28 -4.98
N SER A 97 10.92 0.78 -4.37
CA SER A 97 10.52 0.78 -2.96
C SER A 97 9.24 -0.02 -2.71
N HIS A 98 9.12 -0.65 -1.54
CA HIS A 98 7.99 -1.51 -1.20
C HIS A 98 7.74 -1.65 0.31
N PHE A 99 6.51 -2.00 0.64
CA PHE A 99 6.08 -2.46 1.95
C PHE A 99 5.84 -3.97 1.92
N SER A 100 6.16 -4.66 3.01
CA SER A 100 5.89 -6.09 3.19
C SER A 100 5.34 -6.29 4.59
N ILE A 101 4.18 -6.95 4.73
CA ILE A 101 3.39 -6.98 5.97
C ILE A 101 2.78 -8.36 6.19
N ASP A 102 3.11 -9.01 7.30
CA ASP A 102 2.51 -10.27 7.75
C ASP A 102 1.46 -10.02 8.84
N VAL A 103 0.32 -10.69 8.72
CA VAL A 103 -0.83 -10.59 9.63
C VAL A 103 -1.11 -11.95 10.25
N GLU A 104 -0.89 -12.10 11.56
CA GLU A 104 -1.00 -13.40 12.25
C GLU A 104 -2.44 -13.88 12.40
N SER A 105 -3.39 -12.97 12.62
CA SER A 105 -4.81 -13.31 12.84
C SER A 105 -5.42 -14.11 11.68
N THR A 106 -4.93 -13.85 10.46
CA THR A 106 -5.39 -14.46 9.22
C THR A 106 -4.32 -15.32 8.53
N GLY A 107 -3.08 -15.32 9.03
CA GLY A 107 -1.96 -15.96 8.33
C GLY A 107 -1.69 -15.36 6.95
N ASN A 108 -2.10 -14.11 6.71
CA ASN A 108 -1.95 -13.44 5.43
C ASN A 108 -0.65 -12.65 5.32
N HIS A 109 -0.11 -12.57 4.11
CA HIS A 109 1.04 -11.75 3.75
C HIS A 109 0.67 -10.79 2.62
N TYR A 110 1.01 -9.52 2.79
CA TYR A 110 0.79 -8.45 1.85
C TYR A 110 2.11 -7.84 1.42
N TYR A 111 2.34 -7.86 0.11
CA TYR A 111 3.45 -7.19 -0.52
C TYR A 111 2.92 -6.02 -1.37
N ILE A 112 3.38 -4.79 -1.11
CA ILE A 112 2.88 -3.56 -1.72
C ILE A 112 4.07 -2.82 -2.37
N GLY A 113 4.24 -2.96 -3.69
CA GLY A 113 5.38 -2.42 -4.45
C GLY A 113 5.03 -1.22 -5.32
N TYR A 114 5.91 -0.20 -5.35
CA TYR A 114 5.65 1.08 -6.00
C TYR A 114 5.90 1.11 -7.52
N LYS A 115 4.86 0.89 -8.33
CA LYS A 115 5.01 0.77 -9.80
C LYS A 115 5.33 2.09 -10.52
N GLY A 116 5.26 3.24 -9.85
CA GLY A 116 5.48 4.57 -10.41
C GLY A 116 4.22 5.45 -10.42
N HIS A 117 4.39 6.74 -10.68
CA HIS A 117 3.41 7.80 -10.49
C HIS A 117 2.83 7.78 -9.09
N ASP A 118 1.64 7.24 -8.88
CA ASP A 118 1.04 7.04 -7.56
C ASP A 118 0.45 5.63 -7.47
N ILE A 119 0.92 4.70 -8.31
CA ILE A 119 0.35 3.35 -8.47
C ILE A 119 1.22 2.34 -7.73
N PHE A 120 0.56 1.46 -6.98
CA PHE A 120 1.17 0.37 -6.26
C PHE A 120 0.57 -0.96 -6.73
N LYS A 121 1.43 -1.95 -6.95
CA LYS A 121 1.02 -3.34 -7.12
C LYS A 121 0.92 -3.97 -5.74
N VAL A 122 -0.20 -4.64 -5.48
CA VAL A 122 -0.38 -5.44 -4.28
C VAL A 122 -0.43 -6.91 -4.66
N ILE A 123 0.35 -7.72 -3.97
CA ILE A 123 0.28 -9.18 -4.00
C ILE A 123 -0.10 -9.62 -2.59
N ALA A 124 -1.30 -10.16 -2.45
CA ALA A 124 -1.82 -10.67 -1.18
C ALA A 124 -1.92 -12.20 -1.23
N SER A 125 -1.39 -12.88 -0.22
CA SER A 125 -1.36 -14.34 -0.13
C SER A 125 -1.61 -14.81 1.31
N GLY A 126 -1.86 -16.10 1.53
CA GLY A 126 -2.14 -16.67 2.87
C GLY A 126 -3.46 -17.40 2.96
N ASP A 127 -3.96 -17.61 4.19
CA ASP A 127 -5.10 -18.51 4.45
C ASP A 127 -6.41 -18.01 3.82
N GLU A 128 -6.56 -16.69 3.64
CA GLU A 128 -7.71 -16.10 2.95
C GLU A 128 -7.59 -16.20 1.41
N PHE A 129 -6.39 -16.49 0.89
CA PHE A 129 -6.05 -16.57 -0.53
C PHE A 129 -5.76 -18.01 -0.96
N LYS A 130 -6.69 -18.91 -0.63
CA LYS A 130 -6.56 -20.38 -0.52
C LYS A 130 -5.93 -21.14 -1.70
N GLU A 131 -5.96 -20.61 -2.91
CA GLU A 131 -5.46 -21.33 -4.10
C GLU A 131 -4.29 -20.62 -4.77
N LEU A 132 -4.29 -19.29 -4.82
CA LEU A 132 -3.25 -18.47 -5.45
C LEU A 132 -3.21 -17.08 -4.78
N PRO A 133 -2.05 -16.39 -4.82
CA PRO A 133 -1.99 -14.99 -4.46
C PRO A 133 -2.96 -14.17 -5.31
N SER A 134 -3.63 -13.20 -4.68
CA SER A 134 -4.38 -12.17 -5.38
C SER A 134 -3.46 -11.03 -5.77
N GLU A 135 -3.53 -10.62 -7.04
CA GLU A 135 -2.81 -9.47 -7.57
C GLU A 135 -3.79 -8.37 -7.96
N TYR A 136 -3.55 -7.15 -7.51
CA TYR A 136 -4.33 -5.96 -7.88
C TYR A 136 -3.48 -4.70 -7.78
N PHE A 137 -4.02 -3.58 -8.26
CA PHE A 137 -3.38 -2.29 -8.13
C PHE A 137 -4.17 -1.37 -7.20
N ILE A 138 -3.46 -0.50 -6.51
CA ILE A 138 -4.04 0.61 -5.77
C ILE A 138 -3.40 1.91 -6.24
N GLU A 139 -4.18 2.98 -6.31
CA GLU A 139 -3.66 4.33 -6.54
C GLU A 139 -3.62 5.06 -5.19
N SER A 140 -2.42 5.45 -4.76
CA SER A 140 -2.21 6.14 -3.50
C SER A 140 -0.98 7.04 -3.54
N ARG A 141 -1.23 8.34 -3.71
CA ARG A 141 -0.21 9.37 -3.52
C ARG A 141 0.35 9.40 -2.10
N ALA A 142 -0.48 9.09 -1.10
CA ALA A 142 -0.07 9.11 0.30
C ALA A 142 0.97 8.03 0.62
N LEU A 143 0.85 6.81 0.04
CA LEU A 143 1.90 5.79 0.17
C LEU A 143 3.23 6.23 -0.46
N LYS A 144 3.17 6.93 -1.59
CA LYS A 144 4.36 7.50 -2.23
C LYS A 144 5.02 8.55 -1.34
N GLU A 145 4.24 9.44 -0.75
CA GLU A 145 4.74 10.46 0.16
C GLU A 145 5.43 9.83 1.38
N ILE A 146 4.89 8.73 1.94
CA ILE A 146 5.58 7.96 2.99
C ILE A 146 6.96 7.46 2.52
N ILE A 147 7.07 6.92 1.31
CA ILE A 147 8.36 6.47 0.75
C ILE A 147 9.35 7.63 0.61
N ILE A 148 8.88 8.79 0.11
CA ILE A 148 9.72 9.97 -0.10
C ILE A 148 10.19 10.55 1.23
N ASP A 149 9.28 10.72 2.19
CA ASP A 149 9.58 11.33 3.49
C ASP A 149 10.53 10.46 4.33
N ASN A 150 10.48 9.14 4.11
CA ASN A 150 11.36 8.20 4.77
C ASN A 150 12.62 7.89 3.97
N GLY A 151 12.82 8.38 2.73
CA GLY A 151 13.93 8.03 1.83
C GLY A 151 15.09 9.03 1.86
#